data_AF-A0AAD5QB73-F1
#
_entry.id   AF-A0AAD5QB73-F1
#
_cell.length_a   1.000
_cell.length_b   1.000
_cell.length_c   1.000
_cell.angle_alpha   90.00
_cell.angle_beta   90.00
_cell.angle_gamma   90.00
#
_symmetry.space_group_name_H-M   'P 1'
#
loop_
_entity.id
_entity.type
_entity.pdbx_description
1 polymer ?
#
loop_
_entity_poly.entity_id
_entity_poly.type
_entity_poly.pdbx_seq_one_letter_code
_entity_poly.pdbx_strand_id
1 'polypeptide(L)'
;MQALEDEGRRVLKKQRVCADQIHRQLDLLLTEVETAKAQLVEKQDEYRRKRSRGRPAETTVAPADNQRSDDVDHPDEQIEVRDDEMEHIVQEFIERVKLLNLDKSVADELKTLHVALAKYGKQIDKVNVTDRGSVGQLIAEYLYHDGQIDAADALCQEAKLTLPGNYRECFVELHSITSALKEKNMTPALEWSRKNRRELLRLGLDVEYELVRVQYLDLVESCSDVMDAVKFASEELTRFHTSHAKAGIAALPAMRKLVAVMDTKMTNWETLEELPVELPIPDEHRYHTVFACPVSKEESTPSNPPILLKCGHVICKACVKRISFNMTRRFKCPTCPVEQTECETRELFF
;
A
#
# COMPACT_ATOMS: atom_id res chain seq x y z
N MET A 1 17.45 3.08 38.11
CA MET A 1 17.82 2.36 36.87
C MET A 1 17.19 0.98 36.84
N GLN A 2 17.56 0.03 37.71
CA GLN A 2 17.02 -1.34 37.68
C GLN A 2 15.49 -1.46 37.79
N ALA A 3 14.85 -0.67 38.68
CA ALA A 3 13.38 -0.64 38.78
C ALA A 3 12.69 -0.10 37.50
N LEU A 4 13.33 0.84 36.80
CA LEU A 4 12.83 1.38 35.54
C LEU A 4 13.01 0.37 34.41
N GLU A 5 14.14 -0.31 34.34
CA GLU A 5 14.37 -1.39 33.38
C GLU A 5 13.40 -2.56 33.57
N ASP A 6 13.13 -2.93 34.83
CA ASP A 6 12.16 -3.98 35.15
C ASP A 6 10.74 -3.58 34.76
N GLU A 7 10.37 -2.31 34.97
CA GLU A 7 9.07 -1.81 34.52
C GLU A 7 9.00 -1.70 32.98
N GLY A 8 10.08 -1.31 32.31
CA GLY A 8 10.18 -1.27 30.86
C GLY A 8 10.01 -2.67 30.25
N ARG A 9 10.67 -3.69 30.84
CA ARG A 9 10.48 -5.10 30.49
C ARG A 9 9.03 -5.55 30.68
N ARG A 10 8.35 -5.11 31.75
CA ARG A 10 6.93 -5.41 31.99
C ARG A 10 6.02 -4.77 30.95
N VAL A 11 6.26 -3.51 30.57
CA VAL A 11 5.50 -2.82 29.53
C VAL A 11 5.66 -3.51 28.19
N LEU A 12 6.89 -3.83 27.78
CA LEU A 12 7.16 -4.54 26.53
C LEU A 12 6.51 -5.93 26.49
N LYS A 13 6.56 -6.68 27.60
CA LYS A 13 5.85 -7.95 27.72
C LYS A 13 4.35 -7.77 27.58
N LYS A 14 3.78 -6.74 28.22
CA LYS A 14 2.35 -6.45 28.19
C LYS A 14 1.89 -6.01 26.80
N GLN A 15 2.67 -5.17 26.11
CA GLN A 15 2.44 -4.78 24.72
C GLN A 15 2.38 -6.00 23.80
N ARG A 16 3.33 -6.94 23.95
CA ARG A 16 3.35 -8.18 23.17
C ARG A 16 2.10 -9.02 23.42
N VAL A 17 1.73 -9.23 24.70
CA VAL A 17 0.53 -10.01 25.06
C VAL A 17 -0.75 -9.36 24.53
N CYS A 18 -0.91 -8.03 24.65
CA CYS A 18 -2.06 -7.31 24.10
C CYS A 18 -2.10 -7.43 22.57
N ALA A 19 -0.96 -7.28 21.89
CA ALA A 19 -0.88 -7.43 20.43
C ALA A 19 -1.23 -8.86 19.99
N ASP A 20 -0.68 -9.88 20.66
CA ASP A 20 -1.01 -11.29 20.39
C ASP A 20 -2.50 -11.57 20.61
N GLN A 21 -3.11 -10.95 21.62
CA GLN A 21 -4.55 -11.06 21.89
C GLN A 21 -5.38 -10.42 20.78
N ILE A 22 -5.02 -9.21 20.33
CA ILE A 22 -5.69 -8.52 19.22
C ILE A 22 -5.53 -9.32 17.92
N HIS A 23 -4.34 -9.84 17.63
CA HIS A 23 -4.10 -10.67 16.45
C HIS A 23 -4.97 -11.93 16.47
N ARG A 24 -5.03 -12.67 17.59
CA ARG A 24 -5.92 -13.84 17.70
C ARG A 24 -7.39 -13.50 17.45
N GLN A 25 -7.81 -12.31 17.86
CA GLN A 25 -9.17 -11.85 17.65
C GLN A 25 -9.45 -11.49 16.18
N LEU A 26 -8.48 -10.88 15.50
CA LEU A 26 -8.53 -10.64 14.07
C LEU A 26 -8.53 -11.96 13.28
N ASP A 27 -7.76 -12.96 13.70
CA ASP A 27 -7.74 -14.29 13.08
C ASP A 27 -9.11 -15.00 13.18
N LEU A 28 -9.78 -14.87 14.33
CA LEU A 28 -11.15 -15.38 14.50
C LEU A 28 -12.13 -14.68 13.56
N LEU A 29 -12.03 -13.35 13.42
CA LEU A 29 -12.86 -12.60 12.46
C LEU A 29 -12.58 -13.03 11.02
N LEU A 30 -11.31 -13.21 10.66
CA LEU A 30 -10.90 -13.68 9.34
C LEU A 30 -11.48 -15.07 9.05
N THR A 31 -11.42 -15.97 10.03
CA THR A 31 -12.01 -17.33 9.93
C THR A 31 -13.52 -17.28 9.68
N GLU A 32 -14.25 -16.39 10.37
CA GLU A 32 -15.69 -16.20 10.14
C GLU A 32 -15.98 -15.66 8.73
N VAL A 33 -15.18 -14.70 8.24
CA VAL A 33 -15.29 -14.16 6.89
C VAL A 33 -15.02 -15.23 5.83
N GLU A 34 -13.96 -16.01 6.00
CA GLU A 34 -13.60 -17.10 5.07
C GLU A 34 -14.68 -18.19 5.04
N THR A 35 -15.23 -18.54 6.20
CA THR A 35 -16.31 -19.53 6.33
C THR A 35 -17.58 -19.05 5.62
N ALA A 36 -18.01 -17.80 5.87
CA ALA A 36 -19.19 -17.22 5.22
C ALA A 36 -18.99 -17.12 3.70
N LYS A 37 -17.80 -16.71 3.25
CA LYS A 37 -17.44 -16.67 1.83
C LYS A 37 -17.52 -18.05 1.19
N ALA A 38 -16.97 -19.09 1.84
CA ALA A 38 -17.01 -20.45 1.32
C ALA A 38 -18.45 -20.95 1.15
N GLN A 39 -19.32 -20.71 2.14
CA GLN A 39 -20.74 -21.05 2.08
C GLN A 39 -21.45 -20.31 0.94
N LEU A 40 -21.21 -19.01 0.77
CA LEU A 40 -21.80 -18.21 -0.32
C LEU A 40 -21.34 -18.68 -1.70
N VAL A 41 -20.05 -19.01 -1.87
CA VAL A 41 -19.50 -19.52 -3.14
C VAL A 41 -20.09 -20.88 -3.47
N GLU A 42 -20.18 -21.80 -2.49
CA GLU A 42 -20.80 -23.11 -2.68
C GLU A 42 -22.26 -22.95 -3.15
N LYS A 43 -23.03 -22.07 -2.50
CA LYS A 43 -24.41 -21.77 -2.90
C LYS A 43 -24.51 -21.13 -4.28
N GLN A 44 -23.58 -20.25 -4.63
CA GLN A 44 -23.54 -19.63 -5.96
C GLN A 44 -23.23 -20.67 -7.06
N ASP A 45 -22.34 -21.62 -6.78
CA ASP A 45 -22.00 -22.70 -7.71
C ASP A 45 -23.11 -23.74 -7.85
N GLU A 46 -23.81 -24.08 -6.76
CA GLU A 46 -25.04 -24.87 -6.80
C GLU A 46 -26.10 -24.21 -7.71
N TYR A 47 -26.26 -22.88 -7.60
CA TYR A 47 -27.17 -22.14 -8.46
C TYR A 47 -26.75 -22.19 -9.94
N ARG A 48 -25.46 -22.01 -10.24
CA ARG A 48 -24.91 -22.15 -11.60
C ARG A 48 -25.13 -23.56 -12.18
N ARG A 49 -24.99 -24.61 -11.36
CA ARG A 49 -25.25 -26.01 -11.74
C ARG A 49 -26.73 -26.31 -11.99
N LYS A 50 -27.64 -25.74 -11.18
CA LYS A 50 -29.09 -25.86 -11.39
C LYS A 50 -29.54 -25.13 -12.66
N ARG A 51 -28.99 -23.93 -12.91
CA ARG A 51 -29.29 -23.14 -14.13
C ARG A 51 -28.80 -23.80 -15.41
N SER A 52 -27.66 -24.49 -15.38
CA SER A 52 -27.14 -25.25 -16.53
C SER A 52 -27.91 -26.54 -16.81
N ARG A 53 -28.55 -27.15 -15.81
CA ARG A 53 -29.45 -28.31 -15.99
C ARG A 53 -30.84 -27.95 -16.54
N GLY A 54 -31.26 -26.69 -16.41
CA GLY A 54 -32.58 -26.21 -16.87
C GLY A 54 -32.65 -25.72 -18.33
N ARG A 55 -31.56 -25.77 -19.11
CA ARG A 55 -31.56 -25.36 -20.53
C ARG A 55 -31.71 -26.60 -21.43
N PRO A 56 -32.80 -26.75 -22.21
CA PRO A 56 -32.89 -27.86 -23.15
C PRO A 56 -31.83 -27.72 -24.25
N ALA A 57 -31.26 -28.83 -24.70
CA ALA A 57 -30.31 -28.84 -25.81
C ALA A 57 -31.00 -28.36 -27.10
N GLU A 58 -30.65 -27.17 -27.58
CA GLU A 58 -31.07 -26.67 -28.89
C GLU A 58 -30.49 -27.59 -29.97
N THR A 59 -31.39 -28.36 -30.58
CA THR A 59 -31.09 -29.16 -31.76
C THR A 59 -31.03 -28.23 -32.96
N THR A 60 -29.90 -28.23 -33.64
CA THR A 60 -29.63 -27.50 -34.88
C THR A 60 -30.67 -27.81 -35.96
N VAL A 61 -31.47 -26.81 -36.37
CA VAL A 61 -32.15 -26.80 -37.68
C VAL A 61 -32.12 -25.38 -38.27
N ALA A 62 -31.87 -25.32 -39.58
CA ALA A 62 -31.57 -24.17 -40.44
C ALA A 62 -32.73 -23.15 -40.61
N PRO A 63 -32.50 -21.98 -41.26
CA PRO A 63 -33.40 -20.83 -41.18
C PRO A 63 -34.45 -20.82 -42.28
N ALA A 64 -35.66 -20.35 -41.94
CA ALA A 64 -36.65 -19.89 -42.92
C ALA A 64 -37.50 -18.75 -42.33
N ASP A 65 -37.71 -17.73 -43.15
CA ASP A 65 -38.55 -16.56 -42.96
C ASP A 65 -39.95 -16.85 -42.41
N ASN A 66 -40.50 -15.99 -41.55
CA ASN A 66 -41.48 -14.96 -41.94
C ASN A 66 -42.09 -14.23 -40.71
N GLN A 67 -42.60 -13.04 -40.96
CA GLN A 67 -43.22 -12.05 -40.06
C GLN A 67 -44.41 -12.56 -39.23
N ARG A 68 -44.53 -12.11 -37.97
CA ARG A 68 -45.60 -11.25 -37.41
C ARG A 68 -45.71 -11.38 -35.88
N SER A 69 -46.02 -10.23 -35.28
CA SER A 69 -46.47 -10.00 -33.91
C SER A 69 -47.63 -10.90 -33.50
N ASP A 70 -47.61 -11.39 -32.25
CA ASP A 70 -48.77 -11.36 -31.34
C ASP A 70 -48.30 -11.69 -29.90
N ASP A 71 -48.85 -10.92 -28.96
CA ASP A 71 -48.73 -11.06 -27.51
C ASP A 71 -49.18 -12.45 -27.01
N VAL A 72 -48.37 -13.10 -26.17
CA VAL A 72 -48.86 -14.05 -25.17
C VAL A 72 -48.09 -13.85 -23.87
N ASP A 73 -48.77 -13.17 -22.96
CA ASP A 73 -48.48 -13.12 -21.53
C ASP A 73 -48.68 -14.53 -20.94
N HIS A 74 -47.64 -15.10 -20.34
CA HIS A 74 -47.76 -16.19 -19.36
C HIS A 74 -46.81 -15.91 -18.19
N PRO A 75 -47.35 -15.81 -16.96
CA PRO A 75 -46.58 -15.55 -15.76
C PRO A 75 -45.95 -16.87 -15.31
N ASP A 76 -44.65 -16.89 -15.03
CA ASP A 76 -44.05 -18.05 -14.37
C ASP A 76 -43.17 -17.60 -13.20
N GLU A 77 -43.85 -17.57 -12.06
CA GLU A 77 -43.38 -17.69 -10.69
C GLU A 77 -42.11 -18.56 -10.60
N GLN A 78 -41.00 -18.02 -10.05
CA GLN A 78 -39.96 -18.70 -9.23
C GLN A 78 -38.65 -17.90 -9.13
N ILE A 79 -38.69 -16.66 -8.65
CA ILE A 79 -37.46 -15.90 -8.32
C ILE A 79 -37.38 -15.47 -6.85
N GLU A 80 -38.49 -15.45 -6.09
CA GLU A 80 -38.46 -14.91 -4.72
C GLU A 80 -37.91 -15.86 -3.64
N VAL A 81 -38.02 -17.19 -3.78
CA VAL A 81 -37.53 -18.16 -2.77
C VAL A 81 -35.98 -18.30 -2.78
N ARG A 82 -35.26 -17.47 -3.55
CA ARG A 82 -33.83 -17.64 -3.89
C ARG A 82 -32.89 -16.69 -3.14
N ASP A 83 -33.40 -15.63 -2.52
CA ASP A 83 -32.60 -14.69 -1.71
C ASP A 83 -32.51 -15.11 -0.24
N ASP A 84 -33.55 -15.78 0.28
CA ASP A 84 -33.68 -16.07 1.72
C ASP A 84 -32.53 -16.90 2.31
N GLU A 85 -32.00 -17.90 1.59
CA GLU A 85 -30.88 -18.73 2.09
C GLU A 85 -29.53 -17.99 2.08
N MET A 86 -29.26 -17.18 1.06
CA MET A 86 -28.03 -16.36 1.01
C MET A 86 -28.10 -15.24 2.04
N GLU A 87 -29.28 -14.64 2.20
CA GLU A 87 -29.56 -13.65 3.25
C GLU A 87 -29.42 -14.28 4.63
N HIS A 88 -29.86 -15.53 4.82
CA HIS A 88 -29.66 -16.25 6.08
C HIS A 88 -28.16 -16.46 6.41
N ILE A 89 -27.33 -16.84 5.43
CA ILE A 89 -25.87 -16.99 5.62
C ILE A 89 -25.23 -15.67 6.04
N VAL A 90 -25.61 -14.56 5.38
CA VAL A 90 -25.10 -13.23 5.70
C VAL A 90 -25.57 -12.79 7.10
N GLN A 91 -26.82 -13.06 7.45
CA GLN A 91 -27.38 -12.71 8.76
C GLN A 91 -26.71 -13.50 9.89
N GLU A 92 -26.47 -14.80 9.69
CA GLU A 92 -25.78 -15.65 10.66
C GLU A 92 -24.31 -15.21 10.85
N PHE A 93 -23.62 -14.83 9.77
CA PHE A 93 -22.29 -14.20 9.84
C PHE A 93 -22.33 -12.90 10.66
N ILE A 94 -23.29 -12.01 10.40
CA ILE A 94 -23.43 -10.75 11.15
C ILE A 94 -23.65 -11.02 12.64
N GLU A 95 -24.45 -12.02 13.01
CA GLU A 95 -24.66 -12.39 14.40
C GLU A 95 -23.38 -12.95 15.05
N ARG A 96 -22.66 -13.84 14.37
CA ARG A 96 -21.38 -14.38 14.85
C ARG A 96 -20.33 -13.28 15.05
N VAL A 97 -20.20 -12.36 14.10
CA VAL A 97 -19.27 -11.21 14.21
C VAL A 97 -19.66 -10.29 15.37
N LYS A 98 -20.95 -10.02 15.57
CA LYS A 98 -21.42 -9.23 16.73
C LYS A 98 -21.08 -9.90 18.07
N LEU A 99 -21.14 -11.23 18.14
CA LEU A 99 -20.78 -11.97 19.36
C LEU A 99 -19.28 -11.90 19.68
N LEU A 100 -18.41 -11.74 18.68
CA LEU A 100 -16.97 -11.56 18.91
C LEU A 100 -16.65 -10.24 19.64
N ASN A 101 -17.52 -9.23 19.52
CA ASN A 101 -17.43 -7.94 20.22
C ASN A 101 -16.02 -7.30 20.14
N LEU A 102 -15.45 -7.34 18.94
CA LEU A 102 -14.06 -7.01 18.68
C LEU A 102 -13.71 -5.60 19.13
N ASP A 103 -14.59 -4.64 18.83
CA ASP A 103 -14.38 -3.21 19.13
C ASP A 103 -14.15 -2.99 20.63
N LYS A 104 -14.99 -3.62 21.46
CA LYS A 104 -14.87 -3.52 22.91
C LYS A 104 -13.61 -4.21 23.41
N SER A 105 -13.31 -5.41 22.89
CA SER A 105 -12.14 -6.17 23.32
C SER A 105 -10.83 -5.46 22.97
N VAL A 106 -10.71 -4.98 21.73
CA VAL A 106 -9.54 -4.19 21.28
C VAL A 106 -9.41 -2.91 22.12
N ALA A 107 -10.52 -2.23 22.39
CA ALA A 107 -10.51 -1.05 23.26
C ALA A 107 -10.04 -1.37 24.69
N ASP A 108 -10.45 -2.49 25.27
CA ASP A 108 -10.04 -2.93 26.62
C ASP A 108 -8.54 -3.30 26.67
N GLU A 109 -8.01 -3.94 25.62
CA GLU A 109 -6.58 -4.23 25.49
C GLU A 109 -5.75 -2.95 25.32
N LEU A 110 -6.18 -2.03 24.45
CA LEU A 110 -5.55 -0.71 24.27
C LEU A 110 -5.56 0.11 25.57
N LYS A 111 -6.67 0.10 26.30
CA LYS A 111 -6.78 0.74 27.62
C LYS A 111 -5.80 0.13 28.62
N THR A 112 -5.67 -1.19 28.61
CA THR A 112 -4.74 -1.92 29.47
C THR A 112 -3.27 -1.55 29.18
N LEU A 113 -2.91 -1.42 27.91
CA LEU A 113 -1.58 -0.94 27.49
C LEU A 113 -1.37 0.54 27.87
N HIS A 114 -2.37 1.39 27.64
CA HIS A 114 -2.29 2.81 27.96
C HIS A 114 -2.07 3.06 29.46
N VAL A 115 -2.74 2.30 30.33
CA VAL A 115 -2.51 2.36 31.78
C VAL A 115 -1.09 1.93 32.14
N ALA A 116 -0.53 0.92 31.46
CA ALA A 116 0.85 0.48 31.69
C ALA A 116 1.86 1.55 31.25
N LEU A 117 1.67 2.17 30.07
CA LEU A 117 2.49 3.26 29.58
C LEU A 117 2.43 4.50 30.49
N ALA A 118 1.25 4.87 30.97
CA ALA A 118 1.08 5.98 31.90
C ALA A 118 1.79 5.74 33.24
N LYS A 119 1.80 4.49 33.73
CA LYS A 119 2.57 4.12 34.94
C LYS A 119 4.07 4.18 34.68
N TYR A 120 4.53 3.74 33.50
CA TYR A 120 5.94 3.81 33.11
C TYR A 120 6.41 5.26 32.97
N GLY A 121 5.63 6.13 32.34
CA GLY A 121 5.90 7.58 32.28
C GLY A 121 6.09 8.20 33.66
N LYS A 122 5.20 7.91 34.62
CA LYS A 122 5.35 8.35 36.01
C LYS A 122 6.60 7.80 36.71
N GLN A 123 7.11 6.64 36.29
CA GLN A 123 8.38 6.12 36.80
C GLN A 123 9.59 6.79 36.15
N ILE A 124 9.51 7.13 34.86
CA ILE A 124 10.51 7.96 34.17
C ILE A 124 10.61 9.31 34.90
N ASP A 125 9.50 9.96 35.22
CA ASP A 125 9.49 11.25 35.93
C ASP A 125 10.17 11.18 37.32
N LYS A 126 10.15 10.00 37.96
CA LYS A 126 10.78 9.77 39.26
C LYS A 126 12.26 9.43 39.16
N VAL A 127 12.68 8.88 38.03
CA VAL A 127 14.09 8.71 37.72
C VAL A 127 14.56 10.06 37.23
N ASN A 128 15.37 10.75 38.04
CA ASN A 128 16.11 11.90 37.54
C ASN A 128 16.96 11.35 36.38
N VAL A 129 16.56 11.59 35.13
CA VAL A 129 17.29 11.17 33.92
C VAL A 129 18.50 12.10 33.83
N THR A 130 19.40 11.97 34.79
CA THR A 130 20.62 12.77 34.93
C THR A 130 21.77 12.17 34.17
N ASP A 131 21.56 11.14 33.34
CA ASP A 131 22.51 10.90 32.26
C ASP A 131 22.15 11.80 31.08
N ARG A 132 22.59 13.06 31.19
CA ARG A 132 22.53 14.05 30.11
C ARG A 132 23.14 13.51 28.80
N GLY A 133 24.06 12.53 28.90
CA GLY A 133 24.64 11.81 27.77
C GLY A 133 23.61 11.02 26.97
N SER A 134 22.86 10.11 27.60
CA SER A 134 21.86 9.28 26.91
C SER A 134 20.74 10.09 26.24
N VAL A 135 20.25 11.15 26.91
CA VAL A 135 19.23 12.04 26.32
C VAL A 135 19.81 12.85 25.19
N GLY A 136 21.02 13.40 25.36
CA GLY A 136 21.72 14.11 24.30
C GLY A 136 21.95 13.23 23.08
N GLN A 137 22.33 11.97 23.27
CA GLN A 137 22.53 11.00 22.21
C GLN A 137 21.23 10.74 21.43
N LEU A 138 20.12 10.50 22.12
CA LEU A 138 18.82 10.30 21.47
C LEU A 138 18.40 11.51 20.63
N ILE A 139 18.61 12.72 21.15
CA ILE A 139 18.29 13.95 20.41
C ILE A 139 19.22 14.10 19.21
N ALA A 140 20.51 13.82 19.35
CA ALA A 140 21.46 13.88 18.24
C ALA A 140 21.11 12.88 17.13
N GLU A 141 20.79 11.64 17.49
CA GLU A 141 20.34 10.60 16.55
C GLU A 141 19.09 11.07 15.80
N TYR A 142 18.10 11.62 16.51
CA TYR A 142 16.91 12.20 15.89
C TYR A 142 17.24 13.32 14.90
N LEU A 143 18.12 14.26 15.26
CA LEU A 143 18.50 15.37 14.39
C LEU A 143 19.21 14.89 13.11
N TYR A 144 20.06 13.86 13.20
CA TYR A 144 20.64 13.22 12.01
C TYR A 144 19.57 12.54 11.14
N HIS A 145 18.61 11.83 11.75
CA HIS A 145 17.49 11.23 11.03
C HIS A 145 16.65 12.28 10.29
N ASP A 146 16.39 13.42 10.92
CA ASP A 146 15.61 14.53 10.35
C ASP A 146 16.38 15.33 9.28
N GLY A 147 17.71 15.17 9.22
CA GLY A 147 18.59 15.86 8.26
C GLY A 147 19.12 17.20 8.76
N GLN A 148 18.92 17.52 10.03
CA GLN A 148 19.51 18.69 10.70
C GLN A 148 20.95 18.39 11.13
N ILE A 149 21.83 18.11 10.16
CA ILE A 149 23.20 17.65 10.38
C ILE A 149 24.00 18.64 11.26
N ASP A 150 23.93 19.93 10.95
CA ASP A 150 24.69 20.96 11.68
C ASP A 150 24.23 21.08 13.15
N ALA A 151 22.93 20.96 13.40
CA ALA A 151 22.38 21.00 14.76
C ALA A 151 22.78 19.75 15.55
N ALA A 152 22.79 18.58 14.90
CA ALA A 152 23.24 17.32 15.50
C ALA A 152 24.74 17.38 15.84
N ASP A 153 25.56 17.92 14.93
CA ASP A 153 27.01 18.10 15.12
C ASP A 153 27.30 19.04 16.30
N ALA A 154 26.61 20.18 16.37
CA ALA A 154 26.72 21.13 17.48
C ALA A 154 26.34 20.48 18.82
N LEU A 155 25.24 19.73 18.87
CA LEU A 155 24.82 19.03 20.09
C LEU A 155 25.83 17.96 20.51
N CYS A 156 26.37 17.19 19.55
CA CYS A 156 27.39 16.19 19.85
C CYS A 156 28.66 16.84 20.42
N GLN A 157 29.07 17.98 19.88
CA GLN A 157 30.23 18.72 20.36
C GLN A 157 30.00 19.30 21.76
N GLU A 158 28.86 19.94 22.00
CA GLU A 158 28.53 20.57 23.28
C GLU A 158 28.34 19.55 24.40
N ALA A 159 27.63 18.45 24.12
CA ALA A 159 27.35 17.38 25.07
C ALA A 159 28.46 16.32 25.12
N LYS A 160 29.52 16.45 24.31
CA LYS A 160 30.65 15.51 24.20
C LYS A 160 30.19 14.07 23.94
N LEU A 161 29.22 13.92 23.05
CA LEU A 161 28.64 12.63 22.68
C LEU A 161 29.58 11.91 21.72
N THR A 162 29.73 10.60 21.92
CA THR A 162 30.51 9.73 21.02
C THR A 162 29.55 8.83 20.26
N LEU A 163 29.39 9.08 18.97
CA LEU A 163 28.59 8.23 18.09
C LEU A 163 29.46 7.14 17.42
N PRO A 164 28.87 6.00 17.03
CA PRO A 164 29.62 4.90 16.45
C PRO A 164 30.12 5.21 15.03
N GLY A 165 31.41 4.96 14.76
CA GLY A 165 31.95 4.80 13.40
C GLY A 165 31.53 5.88 12.40
N ASN A 166 30.91 5.44 11.30
CA ASN A 166 30.44 6.28 10.18
C ASN A 166 28.97 6.72 10.32
N TYR A 167 28.41 6.73 11.53
CA TYR A 167 26.98 7.02 11.77
C TYR A 167 26.55 8.34 11.13
N ARG A 168 27.33 9.40 11.38
CA ARG A 168 27.10 10.73 10.80
C ARG A 168 27.15 10.69 9.27
N GLU A 169 28.18 10.09 8.71
CA GLU A 169 28.42 10.04 7.26
C GLU A 169 27.28 9.32 6.53
N CYS A 170 26.70 8.27 7.14
CA CYS A 170 25.52 7.59 6.59
C CYS A 170 24.33 8.54 6.41
N PHE A 171 24.04 9.41 7.39
CA PHE A 171 22.93 10.36 7.28
C PHE A 171 23.22 11.50 6.32
N VAL A 172 24.47 11.97 6.25
CA VAL A 172 24.88 12.96 5.24
C VAL A 172 24.69 12.40 3.83
N GLU A 173 25.13 11.17 3.57
CA GLU A 173 24.94 10.51 2.28
C GLU A 173 23.45 10.29 1.97
N LEU A 174 22.66 9.81 2.94
CA LEU A 174 21.21 9.60 2.81
C LEU A 174 20.47 10.89 2.42
N HIS A 175 20.72 11.99 3.13
CA HIS A 175 20.03 13.26 2.87
C HIS A 175 20.52 13.94 1.58
N SER A 176 21.78 13.72 1.19
CA SER A 176 22.28 14.13 -0.12
C SER A 176 21.56 13.38 -1.25
N ILE A 177 21.45 12.05 -1.15
CA ILE A 177 20.70 11.23 -2.12
C ILE A 177 19.23 11.66 -2.16
N THR A 178 18.60 11.85 -1.00
CA THR A 178 17.20 12.28 -0.91
C THR A 178 16.97 13.65 -1.56
N SER A 179 17.92 14.57 -1.42
CA SER A 179 17.84 15.89 -2.06
C SER A 179 17.98 15.79 -3.58
N ALA A 180 18.93 14.98 -4.07
CA ALA A 180 19.08 14.72 -5.49
C ALA A 180 17.83 14.07 -6.11
N LEU A 181 17.21 13.12 -5.41
CA LEU A 181 15.96 12.49 -5.85
C LEU A 181 14.80 13.51 -5.97
N LYS A 182 14.70 14.48 -5.06
CA LYS A 182 13.70 15.57 -5.16
C LYS A 182 13.90 16.43 -6.41
N GLU A 183 15.14 16.56 -6.86
CA GLU A 183 15.51 17.28 -8.09
C GLU A 183 15.46 16.38 -9.35
N LYS A 184 14.88 15.18 -9.24
CA LYS A 184 14.83 14.15 -10.29
C LYS A 184 16.22 13.68 -10.78
N ASN A 185 17.25 13.81 -9.94
CA ASN A 185 18.57 13.26 -10.22
C ASN A 185 18.74 11.91 -9.53
N MET A 186 18.55 10.81 -10.27
CA MET A 186 18.68 9.45 -9.75
C MET A 186 20.14 8.97 -9.61
N THR A 187 21.10 9.70 -10.18
CA THR A 187 22.50 9.27 -10.28
C THR A 187 23.11 8.90 -8.92
N PRO A 188 23.00 9.72 -7.86
CA PRO A 188 23.58 9.39 -6.56
C PRO A 188 22.95 8.16 -5.91
N ALA A 189 21.64 7.98 -6.07
CA ALA A 189 20.92 6.81 -5.56
C ALA A 189 21.35 5.52 -6.28
N LEU A 190 21.53 5.60 -7.61
CA LEU A 190 21.99 4.48 -8.43
C LEU A 190 23.42 4.07 -8.08
N GLU A 191 24.34 5.03 -7.96
CA GLU A 191 25.72 4.74 -7.55
C GLU A 191 25.78 4.11 -6.16
N TRP A 192 25.01 4.64 -5.22
CA TRP A 192 24.92 4.09 -3.87
C TRP A 192 24.36 2.67 -3.86
N SER A 193 23.26 2.41 -4.58
CA SER A 193 22.65 1.08 -4.64
C SER A 193 23.58 0.06 -5.30
N ARG A 194 24.28 0.44 -6.38
CA ARG A 194 25.28 -0.41 -7.05
C ARG A 194 26.46 -0.76 -6.14
N LYS A 195 26.94 0.21 -5.36
CA LYS A 195 28.02 0.01 -4.39
C LYS A 195 27.60 -0.93 -3.25
N ASN A 196 26.34 -0.85 -2.82
CA ASN A 196 25.79 -1.63 -1.70
C ASN A 196 25.00 -2.88 -2.14
N ARG A 197 25.02 -3.23 -3.43
CA ARG A 197 24.17 -4.26 -4.06
C ARG A 197 24.14 -5.59 -3.30
N ARG A 198 25.31 -6.10 -2.89
CA ARG A 198 25.40 -7.40 -2.22
C ARG A 198 24.60 -7.44 -0.92
N GLU A 199 24.65 -6.35 -0.16
CA GLU A 199 23.95 -6.27 1.13
C GLU A 199 22.46 -6.02 0.94
N LEU A 200 22.09 -5.18 -0.02
CA LEU A 200 20.68 -4.94 -0.39
C LEU A 200 19.99 -6.25 -0.81
N LEU A 201 20.63 -7.04 -1.67
CA LEU A 201 20.11 -8.35 -2.08
C LEU A 201 20.03 -9.35 -0.91
N ARG A 202 20.96 -9.31 0.05
CA ARG A 202 20.90 -10.14 1.26
C ARG A 202 19.68 -9.83 2.12
N LEU A 203 19.24 -8.56 2.11
CA LEU A 203 18.04 -8.09 2.79
C LEU A 203 16.76 -8.27 1.97
N GLY A 204 16.86 -8.77 0.73
CA GLY A 204 15.72 -8.89 -0.19
C GLY A 204 15.23 -7.54 -0.73
N LEU A 205 16.09 -6.53 -0.78
CA LEU A 205 15.77 -5.18 -1.26
C LEU A 205 16.32 -4.98 -2.68
N ASP A 206 15.44 -4.85 -3.67
CA ASP A 206 15.81 -4.63 -5.08
C ASP A 206 15.84 -3.13 -5.46
N VAL A 207 16.43 -2.29 -4.59
CA VAL A 207 16.46 -0.82 -4.75
C VAL A 207 17.07 -0.40 -6.09
N GLU A 208 18.10 -1.10 -6.57
CA GLU A 208 18.72 -0.79 -7.85
C GLU A 208 17.75 -0.99 -9.03
N TYR A 209 16.98 -2.08 -9.02
CA TYR A 209 15.98 -2.34 -10.06
C TYR A 209 14.89 -1.25 -10.04
N GLU A 210 14.40 -0.90 -8.85
CA GLU A 210 13.38 0.15 -8.70
C GLU A 210 13.85 1.50 -9.25
N LEU A 211 15.10 1.89 -8.97
CA LEU A 211 15.67 3.13 -9.50
C LEU A 211 15.85 3.08 -11.03
N VAL A 212 16.37 1.97 -11.57
CA VAL A 212 16.53 1.79 -13.02
C VAL A 212 15.17 1.78 -13.72
N ARG A 213 14.14 1.18 -13.11
CA ARG A 213 12.77 1.17 -13.61
C ARG A 213 12.19 2.58 -13.69
N VAL A 214 12.32 3.38 -12.64
CA VAL A 214 11.88 4.79 -12.65
C VAL A 214 12.63 5.58 -13.71
N GLN A 215 13.95 5.41 -13.83
CA GLN A 215 14.74 6.07 -14.87
C GLN A 215 14.30 5.67 -16.29
N TYR A 216 13.94 4.40 -16.51
CA TYR A 216 13.39 3.95 -17.77
C TYR A 216 12.03 4.60 -18.07
N LEU A 217 11.13 4.70 -17.08
CA LEU A 217 9.83 5.35 -17.25
C LEU A 217 9.96 6.84 -17.59
N ASP A 218 10.83 7.57 -16.88
CA ASP A 218 11.14 8.97 -17.17
C ASP A 218 11.71 9.14 -18.58
N LEU A 219 12.55 8.20 -19.03
CA LEU A 219 13.08 8.19 -20.39
C LEU A 219 11.99 7.92 -21.43
N VAL A 220 11.09 6.97 -21.18
CA VAL A 220 9.96 6.67 -22.08
C VAL A 220 9.00 7.87 -22.19
N GLU A 221 8.77 8.60 -21.10
CA GLU A 221 7.93 9.79 -21.10
C GLU A 221 8.57 10.96 -21.86
N SER A 222 9.90 11.08 -21.79
CA SER A 222 10.66 12.21 -22.35
C SER A 222 11.31 11.94 -23.71
N CYS A 223 11.38 10.69 -24.18
CA CYS A 223 12.09 10.34 -25.41
C CYS A 223 11.33 10.81 -26.66
N SER A 224 12.04 11.44 -27.59
CA SER A 224 11.55 11.70 -28.94
C SER A 224 11.73 10.48 -29.86
N ASP A 225 12.73 9.65 -29.59
CA ASP A 225 13.03 8.41 -30.30
C ASP A 225 12.91 7.21 -29.33
N VAL A 226 11.99 6.30 -29.64
CA VAL A 226 11.75 5.06 -28.88
C VAL A 226 13.02 4.19 -28.83
N MET A 227 13.92 4.31 -29.79
CA MET A 227 15.18 3.56 -29.83
C MET A 227 16.11 3.89 -28.65
N ASP A 228 16.06 5.10 -28.11
CA ASP A 228 16.85 5.48 -26.93
C ASP A 228 16.39 4.70 -25.69
N ALA A 229 15.07 4.59 -25.51
CA ALA A 229 14.48 3.78 -24.45
C ALA A 229 14.81 2.29 -24.63
N VAL A 230 14.72 1.76 -25.85
CA VAL A 230 15.08 0.36 -26.15
C VAL A 230 16.55 0.09 -25.85
N LYS A 231 17.45 1.01 -26.23
CA LYS A 231 18.87 0.89 -25.95
C LYS A 231 19.13 0.87 -24.44
N PHE A 232 18.57 1.83 -23.71
CA PHE A 232 18.67 1.87 -22.25
C PHE A 232 18.18 0.56 -21.61
N ALA A 233 17.01 0.08 -22.01
CA ALA A 233 16.44 -1.19 -21.52
C ALA A 233 17.39 -2.36 -21.79
N SER A 234 17.95 -2.45 -22.99
CA SER A 234 18.87 -3.52 -23.37
C SER A 234 20.19 -3.49 -22.57
N GLU A 235 20.67 -2.30 -22.19
CA GLU A 235 21.92 -2.13 -21.44
C GLU A 235 21.72 -2.34 -19.93
N GLU A 236 20.70 -1.72 -19.34
CA GLU A 236 20.49 -1.67 -17.89
C GLU A 236 19.56 -2.77 -17.38
N LEU A 237 18.45 -3.07 -18.07
CA LEU A 237 17.44 -4.04 -17.59
C LEU A 237 17.85 -5.50 -17.78
N THR A 238 18.76 -5.80 -18.72
CA THR A 238 19.23 -7.17 -18.99
C THR A 238 19.84 -7.83 -17.76
N ARG A 239 20.42 -7.07 -16.83
CA ARG A 239 21.00 -7.60 -15.59
C ARG A 239 19.96 -8.17 -14.62
N PHE A 240 18.72 -7.72 -14.75
CA PHE A 240 17.61 -8.08 -13.88
C PHE A 240 16.72 -9.18 -14.49
N HIS A 241 17.13 -9.77 -15.62
CA HIS A 241 16.31 -10.76 -16.32
C HIS A 241 16.02 -12.00 -15.46
N THR A 242 16.98 -12.52 -14.71
CA THR A 242 16.75 -13.74 -13.90
C THR A 242 15.76 -13.51 -12.77
N SER A 243 15.74 -12.31 -12.18
CA SER A 243 14.82 -11.95 -11.09
C SER A 243 13.45 -11.47 -11.57
N HIS A 244 13.37 -10.74 -12.69
CA HIS A 244 12.12 -10.08 -13.12
C HIS A 244 11.60 -10.46 -14.53
N ALA A 245 12.30 -11.30 -15.32
CA ALA A 245 11.84 -11.64 -16.68
C ALA A 245 10.62 -12.56 -16.71
N LYS A 246 10.33 -13.33 -15.65
CA LYS A 246 9.19 -14.25 -15.62
C LYS A 246 7.85 -13.54 -15.86
N ALA A 247 7.64 -12.41 -15.20
CA ALA A 247 6.44 -11.60 -15.38
C ALA A 247 6.37 -10.99 -16.80
N GLY A 248 7.49 -10.46 -17.31
CA GLY A 248 7.57 -9.88 -18.65
C GLY A 248 7.30 -10.90 -19.77
N ILE A 249 7.88 -12.11 -19.67
CA ILE A 249 7.66 -13.19 -20.64
C ILE A 249 6.19 -13.64 -20.63
N ALA A 250 5.57 -13.72 -19.46
CA ALA A 250 4.15 -14.07 -19.33
C ALA A 250 3.23 -12.98 -19.92
N ALA A 251 3.60 -11.71 -19.81
CA ALA A 251 2.83 -10.57 -20.33
C ALA A 251 2.94 -10.39 -21.85
N LEU A 252 4.07 -10.74 -22.48
CA LEU A 252 4.37 -10.49 -23.90
C LEU A 252 3.26 -10.92 -24.89
N PRO A 253 2.69 -12.14 -24.79
CA PRO A 253 1.62 -12.55 -25.71
C PRO A 253 0.37 -11.67 -25.62
N ALA A 254 -0.01 -11.27 -24.40
CA ALA A 254 -1.13 -10.39 -24.15
C ALA A 254 -0.83 -8.95 -24.62
N MET A 255 0.39 -8.44 -24.39
CA MET A 255 0.82 -7.14 -24.94
C MET A 255 0.80 -7.12 -26.46
N ARG A 256 1.22 -8.19 -27.14
CA ARG A 256 1.10 -8.29 -28.61
C ARG A 256 -0.36 -8.24 -29.07
N LYS A 257 -1.27 -8.88 -28.32
CA LYS A 257 -2.71 -8.84 -28.59
C LYS A 257 -3.26 -7.42 -28.36
N LEU A 258 -2.78 -6.72 -27.34
CA LEU A 258 -3.14 -5.33 -27.05
C LEU A 258 -2.83 -4.42 -28.24
N VAL A 259 -1.60 -4.48 -28.78
CA VAL A 259 -1.20 -3.69 -29.97
C VAL A 259 -2.15 -3.94 -31.15
N ALA A 260 -2.49 -5.19 -31.43
CA ALA A 260 -3.40 -5.54 -32.52
C ALA A 260 -4.84 -5.01 -32.32
N VAL A 261 -5.31 -4.97 -31.06
CA VAL A 261 -6.64 -4.43 -30.71
C VAL A 261 -6.64 -2.91 -30.78
N MET A 262 -5.55 -2.26 -30.34
CA MET A 262 -5.39 -0.81 -30.38
C MET A 262 -5.40 -0.28 -31.81
N ASP A 263 -4.71 -0.95 -32.75
CA ASP A 263 -4.67 -0.53 -34.17
C ASP A 263 -6.02 -0.66 -34.91
N THR A 264 -6.95 -1.49 -34.40
CA THR A 264 -8.14 -1.89 -35.17
C THR A 264 -9.46 -1.42 -34.61
N LYS A 265 -9.57 -1.11 -33.30
CA LYS A 265 -10.88 -1.00 -32.64
C LYS A 265 -11.04 0.12 -31.60
N MET A 266 -10.00 0.83 -31.20
CA MET A 266 -10.10 1.78 -30.08
C MET A 266 -9.71 3.20 -30.47
N THR A 267 -10.70 4.09 -30.51
CA THR A 267 -10.50 5.52 -30.80
C THR A 267 -10.25 6.37 -29.56
N ASN A 268 -10.61 5.92 -28.34
CA ASN A 268 -10.45 6.69 -27.10
C ASN A 268 -9.83 5.83 -25.98
N TRP A 269 -8.54 5.52 -26.11
CA TRP A 269 -7.78 4.78 -25.09
C TRP A 269 -7.61 5.56 -23.76
N GLU A 270 -7.60 6.89 -23.84
CA GLU A 270 -7.36 7.78 -22.71
C GLU A 270 -8.44 7.72 -21.61
N THR A 271 -9.60 7.12 -21.89
CA THR A 271 -10.73 7.01 -20.96
C THR A 271 -10.98 5.59 -20.44
N LEU A 272 -10.12 4.61 -20.77
CA LEU A 272 -10.29 3.25 -20.25
C LEU A 272 -9.77 3.16 -18.82
N GLU A 273 -10.63 2.71 -17.90
CA GLU A 273 -10.26 2.40 -16.52
C GLU A 273 -9.49 1.07 -16.40
N GLU A 274 -9.59 0.18 -17.39
CA GLU A 274 -8.96 -1.14 -17.40
C GLU A 274 -8.34 -1.49 -18.76
N LEU A 275 -7.31 -2.34 -18.76
CA LEU A 275 -6.71 -2.86 -19.99
C LEU A 275 -7.70 -3.83 -20.70
N PRO A 276 -7.86 -3.77 -22.03
CA PRO A 276 -8.78 -4.62 -22.79
C PRO A 276 -8.26 -6.05 -22.98
N VAL A 277 -7.07 -6.34 -22.45
CA VAL A 277 -6.49 -7.67 -22.40
C VAL A 277 -6.07 -7.97 -20.96
N GLU A 278 -6.44 -9.17 -20.49
CA GLU A 278 -5.93 -9.67 -19.22
C GLU A 278 -4.45 -10.05 -19.36
N LEU A 279 -3.63 -9.57 -18.44
CA LEU A 279 -2.22 -9.95 -18.32
C LEU A 279 -2.12 -11.15 -17.37
N PRO A 280 -1.71 -12.35 -17.83
CA PRO A 280 -1.64 -13.55 -17.00
C PRO A 280 -0.39 -13.53 -16.10
N ILE A 281 -0.28 -12.51 -15.26
CA ILE A 281 0.82 -12.34 -14.32
C ILE A 281 0.47 -13.12 -13.04
N PRO A 282 1.36 -13.99 -12.52
CA PRO A 282 1.18 -14.68 -11.24
C PRO A 282 1.00 -13.69 -10.07
N ASP A 283 0.25 -14.07 -9.03
CA ASP A 283 -0.03 -13.19 -7.88
C ASP A 283 1.23 -12.65 -7.19
N GLU A 284 2.31 -13.44 -7.16
CA GLU A 284 3.64 -13.05 -6.65
C GLU A 284 4.30 -11.88 -7.42
N HIS A 285 3.78 -11.55 -8.60
CA HIS A 285 4.27 -10.49 -9.48
C HIS A 285 3.21 -9.42 -9.78
N ARG A 286 2.03 -9.49 -9.14
CA ARG A 286 1.00 -8.45 -9.21
C ARG A 286 1.30 -7.39 -8.16
N TYR A 287 2.21 -6.49 -8.50
CA TYR A 287 2.52 -5.34 -7.66
C TYR A 287 1.44 -4.29 -7.87
N HIS A 288 0.51 -4.17 -6.92
CA HIS A 288 -0.22 -2.92 -6.73
C HIS A 288 0.57 -2.13 -5.70
N THR A 289 0.94 -0.89 -6.03
CA THR A 289 1.59 0.00 -5.08
C THR A 289 0.55 0.39 -4.03
N VAL A 290 0.44 -0.43 -2.99
CA VAL A 290 -0.43 -0.17 -1.85
C VAL A 290 0.18 0.99 -1.06
N PHE A 291 -0.45 2.16 -1.14
CA PHE A 291 -0.03 3.30 -0.34
C PHE A 291 -0.77 3.33 0.99
N ALA A 292 -0.03 3.20 2.07
CA ALA A 292 -0.54 3.47 3.41
C ALA A 292 -0.30 4.94 3.77
N CYS A 293 -1.36 5.68 4.07
CA CYS A 293 -1.25 7.10 4.38
C CYS A 293 -0.51 7.32 5.71
N PRO A 294 0.54 8.15 5.76
CA PRO A 294 1.28 8.41 7.01
C PRO A 294 0.43 9.16 8.04
N VAL A 295 -0.67 9.81 7.64
CA VAL A 295 -1.56 10.60 8.50
C VAL A 295 -2.75 9.79 8.99
N SER A 296 -3.54 9.19 8.08
CA SER A 296 -4.69 8.36 8.50
C SER A 296 -4.31 6.95 8.93
N LYS A 297 -3.11 6.48 8.56
CA LYS A 297 -2.67 5.08 8.73
C LYS A 297 -3.56 4.06 8.01
N GLU A 298 -4.36 4.53 7.07
CA GLU A 298 -5.23 3.72 6.21
C GLU A 298 -4.58 3.52 4.84
N GLU A 299 -4.88 2.37 4.23
CA GLU A 299 -4.55 2.08 2.85
C GLU A 299 -5.38 2.95 1.88
N SER A 300 -4.75 3.42 0.79
CA SER A 300 -5.44 4.14 -0.27
C SER A 300 -6.40 3.24 -1.03
N THR A 301 -7.55 3.77 -1.39
CA THR A 301 -8.52 3.11 -2.27
C THR A 301 -8.79 3.98 -3.50
N PRO A 302 -9.42 3.47 -4.56
CA PRO A 302 -9.82 4.28 -5.71
C PRO A 302 -10.70 5.49 -5.32
N SER A 303 -11.50 5.36 -4.25
CA SER A 303 -12.33 6.45 -3.71
C SER A 303 -11.54 7.42 -2.81
N ASN A 304 -10.40 6.98 -2.27
CA ASN A 304 -9.53 7.73 -1.38
C ASN A 304 -8.05 7.64 -1.83
N PRO A 305 -7.73 8.15 -3.03
CA PRO A 305 -6.42 7.97 -3.65
C PRO A 305 -5.33 8.74 -2.91
N PRO A 306 -4.06 8.34 -3.08
CA PRO A 306 -2.89 9.10 -2.65
C PRO A 306 -2.82 10.46 -3.37
N ILE A 307 -2.56 11.53 -2.62
CA ILE A 307 -2.38 12.88 -3.13
C ILE A 307 -0.97 13.37 -2.81
N LEU A 308 -0.21 13.73 -3.84
CA LEU A 308 1.09 14.39 -3.76
C LEU A 308 0.90 15.87 -3.41
N LEU A 309 1.55 16.29 -2.33
CA LEU A 309 1.65 17.67 -1.87
C LEU A 309 2.80 18.40 -2.60
N LYS A 310 2.75 19.74 -2.65
CA LYS A 310 3.80 20.59 -3.23
C LYS A 310 5.19 20.34 -2.63
N CYS A 311 5.26 19.92 -1.37
CA CYS A 311 6.51 19.58 -0.68
C CYS A 311 7.07 18.19 -1.03
N GLY A 312 6.36 17.39 -1.84
CA GLY A 312 6.76 16.03 -2.20
C GLY A 312 6.22 14.93 -1.27
N HIS A 313 5.59 15.29 -0.15
CA HIS A 313 4.91 14.29 0.70
C HIS A 313 3.60 13.82 0.10
N VAL A 314 3.21 12.58 0.39
CA VAL A 314 1.97 11.98 -0.10
C VAL A 314 1.04 11.69 1.07
N ILE A 315 -0.24 12.03 0.96
CA ILE A 315 -1.31 11.69 1.92
C ILE A 315 -2.61 11.36 1.18
N CYS A 316 -3.54 10.63 1.79
CA CYS A 316 -4.82 10.32 1.13
C CYS A 316 -5.71 11.55 0.89
N LYS A 317 -6.55 11.49 -0.13
CA LYS A 317 -7.50 12.54 -0.55
C LYS A 317 -8.41 13.03 0.58
N ALA A 318 -8.91 12.11 1.41
CA ALA A 318 -9.72 12.44 2.57
C ALA A 318 -8.94 13.29 3.60
N CYS A 319 -7.64 13.06 3.77
CA CYS A 319 -6.78 13.86 4.63
C CYS A 319 -6.60 15.27 4.07
N VAL A 320 -6.35 15.41 2.76
CA VAL A 320 -6.24 16.72 2.08
C VAL A 320 -7.52 17.53 2.25
N LYS A 321 -8.68 16.93 1.96
CA LYS A 321 -9.99 17.62 2.11
C LYS A 321 -10.25 18.08 3.55
N ARG A 322 -9.84 17.29 4.54
CA ARG A 322 -10.03 17.63 5.96
C ARG A 322 -9.16 18.80 6.39
N ILE A 323 -7.92 18.89 5.90
CA ILE A 323 -6.99 19.97 6.23
C ILE A 323 -7.16 21.21 5.36
N SER A 324 -7.71 21.09 4.14
CA SER A 324 -8.00 22.21 3.24
C SER A 324 -9.30 22.95 3.56
N PHE A 325 -10.16 22.39 4.42
CA PHE A 325 -11.48 22.93 4.77
C PHE A 325 -11.47 24.31 5.46
N ASN A 326 -10.31 24.81 5.91
CA ASN A 326 -10.22 26.12 6.56
C ASN A 326 -10.36 27.30 5.58
N MET A 327 -10.98 28.39 6.05
CA MET A 327 -11.43 29.57 5.26
C MET A 327 -10.36 30.26 4.40
N THR A 328 -9.07 29.99 4.61
CA THR A 328 -7.96 30.62 3.88
C THR A 328 -7.54 29.84 2.62
N ARG A 329 -8.12 28.66 2.35
CA ARG A 329 -7.72 27.71 1.27
C ARG A 329 -6.24 27.28 1.29
N ARG A 330 -5.47 27.73 2.29
CA ARG A 330 -4.06 27.40 2.51
C ARG A 330 -3.94 26.51 3.74
N PHE A 331 -3.17 25.45 3.62
CA PHE A 331 -2.92 24.48 4.69
C PHE A 331 -1.44 24.09 4.75
N LYS A 332 -1.02 23.61 5.92
CA LYS A 332 0.33 23.07 6.14
C LYS A 332 0.37 21.58 5.87
N CYS A 333 1.47 21.10 5.32
CA CYS A 333 1.75 19.67 5.28
C CYS A 333 1.81 19.09 6.72
N PRO A 334 1.15 17.96 7.02
CA PRO A 334 1.23 17.35 8.35
C PRO A 334 2.61 16.82 8.74
N THR A 335 3.50 16.63 7.76
CA THR A 335 4.83 16.03 7.94
C THR A 335 5.97 17.02 7.72
N CYS A 336 5.69 18.28 7.34
CA CYS A 336 6.74 19.30 7.16
C CYS A 336 6.14 20.73 7.22
N PRO A 337 6.97 21.79 7.37
CA PRO A 337 6.46 23.15 7.59
C PRO A 337 5.92 23.86 6.33
N VAL A 338 5.90 23.20 5.16
CA VAL A 338 5.52 23.81 3.89
C VAL A 338 4.01 24.07 3.83
N GLU A 339 3.65 25.29 3.45
CA GLU A 339 2.27 25.72 3.20
C GLU A 339 1.91 25.66 1.71
N GLN A 340 0.68 25.28 1.43
CA GLN A 340 0.17 25.10 0.06
C GLN A 340 -1.35 25.24 -0.01
N THR A 341 -1.87 25.24 -1.23
CA THR A 341 -3.30 25.20 -1.55
C THR A 341 -3.68 23.85 -2.17
N GLU A 342 -4.98 23.54 -2.20
CA GLU A 342 -5.47 22.30 -2.84
C GLU A 342 -5.14 22.24 -4.34
N CYS A 343 -5.12 23.38 -5.03
CA CYS A 343 -4.74 23.48 -6.44
C CYS A 343 -3.27 23.13 -6.73
N GLU A 344 -2.40 23.19 -5.73
CA GLU A 344 -0.98 22.83 -5.84
C GLU A 344 -0.73 21.34 -5.55
N THR A 345 -1.78 20.57 -5.29
CA THR A 345 -1.70 19.11 -5.07
C THR A 345 -2.01 18.34 -6.34
N ARG A 346 -1.51 17.10 -6.44
CA ARG A 346 -1.75 16.21 -7.57
C ARG A 346 -2.16 14.83 -7.08
N GLU A 347 -3.18 14.26 -7.69
CA GLU A 347 -3.52 12.85 -7.46
C GLU A 347 -2.40 11.97 -8.04
N LEU A 348 -1.97 10.95 -7.27
CA LEU A 348 -1.03 9.95 -7.74
C LEU A 348 -1.80 8.74 -8.25
N PHE A 349 -1.41 8.25 -9.42
CA PHE A 349 -1.90 7.01 -9.99
C PHE A 349 -0.77 5.98 -9.89
N PHE A 350 -1.10 4.77 -9.43
CA PHE A 350 -0.18 3.66 -9.22
C PHE A 350 -0.42 2.53 -10.20
#